data_AF-A0A7J2SQM6-F1
#
_entry.id   AF-A0A7J2SQM6-F1
#
_cell.length_a   1.000
_cell.length_b   1.000
_cell.length_c   1.000
_cell.angle_alpha   90.00
_cell.angle_beta   90.00
_cell.angle_gamma   90.00
#
_symmetry.space_group_name_H-M   'P 1'
#
loop_
_entity.id
_entity.type
_entity.pdbx_description
1 polymer ?
#
loop_
_entity_poly.entity_id
_entity_poly.type
_entity_poly.pdbx_seq_one_letter_code
_entity_poly.pdbx_strand_id
1 'polypeptide(L)'
;MCNKRMRRRNSAVSPVIATALTLVIVVSAIGVVLSWGIPYIERLKVESEQKSVYSQFDLWDESLRDLIIEGVNATRINNFALNQGNLLLNTEGRRFVVYYFVEPGYDCIIYDFNKYNFTIQANVSLPAAIKNVHIRWVENEEEKNVTRPFSIKNNGDSATISVDPASYPPLEKTVKMSFYNSTDSVVAKAWVFNLGKLQWEASSSSGVYGLRAENQGIMVSTPGETTLKKGFIFYNESNTIFMMTSLIRGRMFSGNGPALYRVVTTLDESEVLEENNTVYNLTLSIDGKDADLWIEYFEDNGFSKILPLDNNARRFNQTEIELTFLKTLFYTKLQVAKGG
;
A
#
# COMPACT_ATOMS: atom_id res chain seq x y z
N MET A 1 90.92 24.38 -36.81
CA MET A 1 89.78 23.58 -36.31
C MET A 1 88.64 24.52 -35.96
N CYS A 2 87.63 24.64 -36.82
CA CYS A 2 86.51 25.57 -36.66
C CYS A 2 85.30 24.77 -36.15
N ASN A 3 84.94 24.93 -34.88
CA ASN A 3 83.85 24.20 -34.25
C ASN A 3 82.55 25.01 -34.37
N LYS A 4 81.77 24.70 -35.40
CA LYS A 4 80.50 25.36 -35.75
C LYS A 4 79.40 24.83 -34.81
N ARG A 5 79.13 25.54 -33.70
CA ARG A 5 77.98 25.24 -32.82
C ARG A 5 76.67 25.47 -33.58
N MET A 6 76.01 24.38 -33.96
CA MET A 6 74.62 24.38 -34.44
C MET A 6 73.68 24.76 -33.29
N ARG A 7 73.15 25.99 -33.35
CA ARG A 7 72.07 26.45 -32.47
C ARG A 7 70.74 26.00 -33.10
N ARG A 8 70.21 24.84 -32.67
CA ARG A 8 68.86 24.41 -33.07
C ARG A 8 67.83 25.33 -32.40
N ARG A 9 67.16 26.16 -33.20
CA ARG A 9 65.92 26.85 -32.83
C ARG A 9 64.80 25.81 -32.67
N ASN A 10 64.53 25.39 -31.45
CA ASN A 10 63.29 24.73 -31.05
C ASN A 10 62.67 25.53 -29.89
N SER A 11 62.21 26.76 -30.14
CA SER A 11 61.77 27.68 -29.08
C SER A 11 60.26 27.97 -29.05
N ALA A 12 59.44 27.23 -29.79
CA ALA A 12 57.98 27.39 -29.77
C ALA A 12 57.20 26.14 -29.34
N VAL A 13 57.82 24.96 -29.36
CA VAL A 13 57.13 23.67 -29.12
C VAL A 13 56.91 23.40 -27.62
N SER A 14 57.82 23.86 -26.74
CA SER A 14 57.74 23.61 -25.29
C SER A 14 56.62 24.40 -24.57
N PRO A 15 56.40 25.70 -24.85
CA PRO A 15 55.32 26.44 -24.21
C PRO A 15 53.93 25.92 -24.60
N VAL A 16 53.75 25.57 -25.88
CA VAL A 16 52.46 25.08 -26.40
C VAL A 16 52.09 23.73 -25.78
N ILE A 17 53.06 22.83 -25.65
CA ILE A 17 52.84 21.53 -24.99
C ILE A 17 52.50 21.73 -23.51
N ALA A 18 53.17 22.64 -22.81
CA ALA A 18 52.86 22.94 -21.41
C ALA A 18 51.43 23.51 -21.24
N THR A 19 51.00 24.40 -22.13
CA THR A 19 49.61 24.92 -22.13
C THR A 19 48.59 23.84 -22.46
N ALA A 20 48.89 22.93 -23.39
CA ALA A 20 48.01 21.82 -23.72
C ALA A 20 47.88 20.84 -22.54
N LEU A 21 48.99 20.53 -21.87
CA LEU A 21 49.01 19.60 -20.74
C LEU A 21 48.28 20.17 -19.51
N THR A 22 48.46 21.45 -19.22
CA THR A 22 47.70 22.13 -18.15
C THR A 22 46.21 22.16 -18.44
N LEU A 23 45.81 22.42 -19.70
CA LEU A 23 44.40 22.39 -20.10
C LEU A 23 43.78 21.00 -19.92
N VAL A 24 44.49 19.93 -20.30
CA VAL A 24 44.04 18.54 -20.10
C VAL A 24 43.86 18.22 -18.62
N ILE A 25 44.79 18.65 -17.76
CA ILE A 25 44.69 18.44 -16.31
C ILE A 25 43.47 19.17 -15.74
N VAL A 26 43.24 20.43 -16.13
CA VAL A 26 42.09 21.21 -15.64
C VAL A 26 40.77 20.58 -16.10
N VAL A 27 40.66 20.19 -17.37
CA VAL A 27 39.46 19.53 -17.89
C VAL A 27 39.22 18.18 -17.21
N SER A 28 40.27 17.39 -16.98
CA SER A 28 40.17 16.12 -16.26
C SER A 28 39.73 16.32 -14.82
N ALA A 29 40.29 17.31 -14.11
CA ALA A 29 39.90 17.62 -12.73
C ALA A 29 38.43 18.04 -12.64
N ILE A 30 37.95 18.90 -13.55
CA ILE A 30 36.54 19.29 -13.63
C ILE A 30 35.66 18.07 -13.93
N GLY A 31 36.07 17.20 -14.85
CA GLY A 31 35.36 15.98 -15.20
C GLY A 31 35.17 15.03 -14.01
N VAL A 32 36.21 14.84 -13.20
CA VAL A 32 36.14 14.00 -11.98
C VAL A 32 35.17 14.60 -10.96
N VAL A 33 35.22 15.91 -10.73
CA VAL A 33 34.31 16.59 -9.78
C VAL A 33 32.86 16.49 -10.26
N LEU A 34 32.58 16.72 -11.54
CA LEU A 34 31.22 16.61 -12.09
C LEU A 34 30.69 15.17 -12.02
N SER A 35 31.57 14.17 -12.22
CA SER A 35 31.19 12.76 -12.21
C SER A 35 30.58 12.29 -10.89
N TRP A 36 30.99 12.86 -9.75
CA TRP A 36 30.43 12.50 -8.43
C TRP A 36 29.54 13.60 -7.84
N GLY A 37 29.77 14.87 -8.22
CA GLY A 37 29.00 16.02 -7.73
C GLY A 37 27.56 16.05 -8.24
N ILE A 38 27.33 15.76 -9.52
CA ILE A 38 25.97 15.80 -10.10
C ILE A 38 25.06 14.73 -9.45
N PRO A 39 25.44 13.44 -9.37
CA PRO A 39 24.64 12.42 -8.70
C PRO A 39 24.34 12.76 -7.23
N TYR A 40 25.31 13.34 -6.53
CA TYR A 40 25.14 13.74 -5.13
C TYR A 40 24.09 14.85 -4.96
N ILE A 41 24.14 15.88 -5.81
CA ILE A 41 23.18 16.99 -5.77
C ILE A 41 21.77 16.51 -6.15
N GLU A 42 21.65 15.65 -7.18
CA GLU A 42 20.37 15.07 -7.57
C GLU A 42 19.73 14.27 -6.43
N ARG A 43 20.53 13.45 -5.73
CA ARG A 43 20.07 12.69 -4.55
C ARG A 43 19.53 13.61 -3.45
N LEU A 44 20.30 14.64 -3.08
CA LEU A 44 19.86 15.60 -2.06
C LEU A 44 18.57 16.31 -2.45
N LYS A 45 18.41 16.63 -3.73
CA LYS A 45 17.19 17.26 -4.25
C LYS A 45 15.99 16.34 -4.11
N VAL A 46 16.13 15.06 -4.46
CA VAL A 46 15.05 14.07 -4.36
C VAL A 46 14.70 13.75 -2.91
N GLU A 47 15.69 13.63 -2.02
CA GLU A 47 15.48 13.43 -0.58
C GLU A 47 14.78 14.61 0.07
N SER A 48 15.18 15.84 -0.29
CA SER A 48 14.50 17.05 0.17
C SER A 48 13.04 17.09 -0.29
N GLU A 49 12.79 16.70 -1.55
CA GLU A 49 11.44 16.64 -2.09
C GLU A 49 10.62 15.56 -1.38
N GLN A 50 11.18 14.37 -1.14
CA GLN A 50 10.52 13.30 -0.41
C GLN A 50 10.09 13.76 1.00
N LYS A 51 10.95 14.48 1.72
CA LYS A 51 10.59 15.03 3.04
C LYS A 51 9.45 16.05 2.96
N SER A 52 9.49 16.92 1.96
CA SER A 52 8.42 17.89 1.69
C SER A 52 7.09 17.20 1.41
N VAL A 53 7.08 16.21 0.51
CA VAL A 53 5.87 15.48 0.13
C VAL A 53 5.38 14.61 1.29
N TYR A 54 6.26 14.05 2.11
CA TYR A 54 5.87 13.32 3.32
C TYR A 54 5.07 14.21 4.27
N SER A 55 5.54 15.44 4.53
CA SER A 55 4.79 16.40 5.37
C SER A 55 3.42 16.73 4.77
N GLN A 56 3.31 16.82 3.44
CA GLN A 56 2.03 17.05 2.76
C GLN A 56 1.10 15.82 2.85
N PHE A 57 1.65 14.61 2.81
CA PHE A 57 0.90 13.36 3.03
C PHE A 57 0.38 13.26 4.46
N ASP A 58 1.19 13.69 5.45
CA ASP A 58 0.81 13.68 6.86
C ASP A 58 -0.32 14.69 7.15
N LEU A 59 -0.21 15.91 6.60
CA LEU A 59 -1.30 16.90 6.67
C LEU A 59 -2.57 16.41 5.97
N TRP A 60 -2.43 15.69 4.85
CA TRP A 60 -3.57 15.07 4.20
C TRP A 60 -4.20 14.00 5.08
N ASP A 61 -3.43 13.14 5.74
CA ASP A 61 -3.95 12.15 6.70
C ASP A 61 -4.69 12.81 7.87
N GLU A 62 -4.16 13.90 8.43
CA GLU A 62 -4.86 14.70 9.44
C GLU A 62 -6.20 15.23 8.90
N SER A 63 -6.21 15.75 7.67
CA SER A 63 -7.45 16.20 7.04
C SER A 63 -8.47 15.08 6.83
N LEU A 64 -8.03 13.83 6.63
CA LEU A 64 -8.92 12.67 6.56
C LEU A 64 -9.57 12.39 7.92
N ARG A 65 -8.85 12.58 9.01
CA ARG A 65 -9.39 12.42 10.38
C ARG A 65 -10.40 13.51 10.70
N ASP A 66 -10.10 14.76 10.32
CA ASP A 66 -11.04 15.86 10.48
C ASP A 66 -12.33 15.61 9.68
N LEU A 67 -12.21 15.08 8.46
CA LEU A 67 -13.38 14.68 7.66
C LEU A 67 -14.25 13.64 8.37
N ILE A 68 -13.66 12.67 9.08
CA ILE A 68 -14.41 11.68 9.86
C ILE A 68 -15.22 12.36 10.96
N ILE A 69 -14.62 13.33 11.65
CA ILE A 69 -15.28 14.06 12.73
C ILE A 69 -16.42 14.95 12.19
N GLU A 70 -16.21 15.59 11.03
CA GLU A 70 -17.21 16.43 10.38
C GLU A 70 -18.41 15.64 9.84
N GLY A 71 -18.19 14.37 9.50
CA GLY A 71 -19.24 13.45 9.08
C GLY A 71 -19.48 13.43 7.56
N VAL A 72 -20.47 12.62 7.18
CA VAL A 72 -20.74 12.28 5.77
C VAL A 72 -21.03 13.52 4.93
N ASN A 73 -20.53 13.54 3.69
CA ASN A 73 -20.52 14.66 2.75
C ASN A 73 -19.57 15.82 3.08
N ALA A 74 -18.82 15.76 4.19
CA ALA A 74 -17.76 16.71 4.44
C ALA A 74 -16.70 16.63 3.33
N THR A 75 -16.15 17.79 2.95
CA THR A 75 -15.16 17.90 1.88
C THR A 75 -13.97 18.71 2.34
N ARG A 76 -12.77 18.23 2.02
CA ARG A 76 -11.49 18.91 2.24
C ARG A 76 -10.70 18.99 0.95
N ILE A 77 -9.95 20.08 0.84
CA ILE A 77 -9.09 20.35 -0.31
C ILE A 77 -7.67 20.46 0.20
N ASN A 78 -6.81 19.56 -0.24
CA ASN A 78 -5.40 19.53 0.09
C ASN A 78 -4.58 19.83 -1.16
N ASN A 79 -3.63 20.75 -1.04
CA ASN A 79 -2.78 21.11 -2.16
C ASN A 79 -1.42 20.45 -1.99
N PHE A 80 -1.01 19.70 -3.00
CA PHE A 80 0.30 19.07 -3.10
C PHE A 80 1.17 19.89 -4.04
N ALA A 81 2.16 20.59 -3.49
CA ALA A 81 3.15 21.34 -4.26
C ALA A 81 4.35 20.43 -4.53
N LEU A 82 4.53 20.03 -5.78
CA LEU A 82 5.64 19.19 -6.21
C LEU A 82 6.61 20.02 -7.05
N ASN A 83 7.90 19.87 -6.78
CA ASN A 83 8.98 20.40 -7.62
C ASN A 83 9.49 19.35 -8.61
N GLN A 84 9.28 18.07 -8.32
CA GLN A 84 9.65 16.95 -9.19
C GLN A 84 8.97 15.65 -8.76
N GLY A 85 9.04 14.65 -9.65
CA GLY A 85 8.41 13.35 -9.45
C GLY A 85 7.01 13.27 -10.03
N ASN A 86 6.35 12.15 -9.76
CA ASN A 86 5.02 11.82 -10.25
C ASN A 86 4.11 11.55 -9.07
N LEU A 87 2.94 12.20 -9.04
CA LEU A 87 1.87 11.91 -8.09
C LEU A 87 0.78 11.09 -8.77
N LEU A 88 0.50 9.93 -8.19
CA LEU A 88 -0.44 8.95 -8.71
C LEU A 88 -1.52 8.67 -7.68
N LEU A 89 -2.78 8.71 -8.11
CA LEU A 89 -3.90 8.15 -7.37
C LEU A 89 -4.29 6.84 -8.04
N ASN A 90 -4.14 5.73 -7.32
CA ASN A 90 -4.53 4.42 -7.81
C ASN A 90 -5.65 3.83 -6.92
N THR A 91 -6.72 3.38 -7.54
CA THR A 91 -7.82 2.67 -6.86
C THR A 91 -7.49 1.22 -6.55
N GLU A 92 -6.45 0.69 -7.17
CA GLU A 92 -5.92 -0.66 -6.95
C GLU A 92 -4.63 -0.57 -6.11
N GLY A 93 -4.79 -0.75 -4.80
CA GLY A 93 -3.70 -0.87 -3.84
C GLY A 93 -3.65 -2.27 -3.24
N ARG A 94 -3.32 -2.35 -1.95
CA ARG A 94 -3.20 -3.63 -1.25
C ARG A 94 -4.54 -4.19 -0.83
N ARG A 95 -4.59 -5.51 -0.70
CA ARG A 95 -5.76 -6.22 -0.16
C ARG A 95 -5.53 -6.55 1.31
N PHE A 96 -6.43 -6.08 2.14
CA PHE A 96 -6.50 -6.44 3.56
C PHE A 96 -7.68 -7.36 3.74
N VAL A 97 -7.45 -8.53 4.32
CA VAL A 97 -8.50 -9.50 4.63
C VAL A 97 -8.56 -9.67 6.13
N VAL A 98 -9.67 -9.29 6.75
CA VAL A 98 -9.92 -9.48 8.18
C VAL A 98 -10.97 -10.56 8.32
N TYR A 99 -10.68 -11.66 8.99
CA TYR A 99 -11.67 -12.70 9.24
C TYR A 99 -11.58 -13.21 10.66
N TYR A 100 -12.70 -13.71 11.15
CA TYR A 100 -12.82 -14.22 12.51
C TYR A 100 -14.01 -15.18 12.60
N PHE A 101 -14.02 -15.96 13.68
CA PHE A 101 -15.08 -16.90 13.99
C PHE A 101 -16.01 -16.32 15.05
N VAL A 102 -17.30 -16.65 14.93
CA VAL A 102 -18.33 -16.25 15.90
C VAL A 102 -18.55 -17.37 16.93
N GLU A 103 -18.31 -18.62 16.51
CA GLU A 103 -18.43 -19.79 17.36
C GLU A 103 -17.02 -20.34 17.71
N PRO A 104 -16.80 -20.81 18.96
CA PRO A 104 -15.52 -21.39 19.36
C PRO A 104 -15.29 -22.76 18.72
N GLY A 105 -14.02 -23.16 18.59
CA GLY A 105 -13.64 -24.48 18.06
C GLY A 105 -13.49 -24.56 16.53
N TYR A 106 -13.69 -23.44 15.85
CA TYR A 106 -13.47 -23.31 14.40
C TYR A 106 -12.13 -22.62 14.12
N ASP A 107 -11.35 -23.21 13.20
CA ASP A 107 -10.10 -22.63 12.68
C ASP A 107 -9.96 -22.93 11.18
N CYS A 108 -10.00 -21.86 10.39
CA CYS A 108 -9.79 -21.91 8.95
C CYS A 108 -9.01 -20.69 8.49
N ILE A 109 -8.44 -20.86 7.31
CA ILE A 109 -7.54 -19.95 6.67
C ILE A 109 -8.15 -19.57 5.34
N ILE A 110 -8.32 -18.28 5.08
CA ILE A 110 -8.81 -17.77 3.80
C ILE A 110 -7.67 -17.07 3.05
N TYR A 111 -7.45 -17.43 1.78
CA TYR A 111 -6.34 -16.93 0.95
C TYR A 111 -6.61 -17.08 -0.56
N ASP A 112 -5.65 -16.71 -1.39
CA ASP A 112 -5.72 -16.81 -2.85
C ASP A 112 -6.96 -16.12 -3.45
N PHE A 113 -7.24 -14.92 -2.95
CA PHE A 113 -8.29 -14.09 -3.52
C PHE A 113 -7.86 -13.63 -4.92
N ASN A 114 -8.56 -14.08 -5.96
CA ASN A 114 -8.50 -13.45 -7.27
C ASN A 114 -9.83 -12.77 -7.60
N LYS A 115 -9.98 -12.30 -8.83
CA LYS A 115 -11.13 -11.49 -9.26
C LYS A 115 -12.49 -12.14 -8.99
N TYR A 116 -12.57 -13.47 -9.07
CA TYR A 116 -13.81 -14.23 -8.94
C TYR A 116 -13.68 -15.48 -8.08
N ASN A 117 -12.56 -15.68 -7.38
CA ASN A 117 -12.36 -16.86 -6.56
C ASN A 117 -11.54 -16.56 -5.32
N PHE A 118 -11.64 -17.44 -4.34
CA PHE A 118 -10.78 -17.48 -3.17
C PHE A 118 -10.73 -18.91 -2.63
N THR A 119 -9.70 -19.23 -1.87
CA THR A 119 -9.49 -20.56 -1.31
C THR A 119 -9.58 -20.52 0.21
N ILE A 120 -10.32 -21.47 0.78
CA ILE A 120 -10.39 -21.72 2.21
C ILE A 120 -9.65 -23.03 2.48
N GLN A 121 -8.69 -23.00 3.40
CA GLN A 121 -8.06 -24.19 3.96
C GLN A 121 -8.46 -24.31 5.41
N ALA A 122 -8.78 -25.51 5.88
CA ALA A 122 -9.20 -25.71 7.26
C ALA A 122 -8.50 -26.91 7.87
N ASN A 123 -8.33 -26.89 9.19
CA ASN A 123 -7.83 -28.03 9.91
C ASN A 123 -9.03 -28.96 10.22
N VAL A 124 -9.27 -29.92 9.33
CA VAL A 124 -10.01 -31.18 9.55
C VAL A 124 -11.54 -31.13 9.80
N SER A 125 -12.23 -29.98 9.93
CA SER A 125 -13.71 -30.01 10.14
C SER A 125 -14.56 -28.87 9.54
N LEU A 126 -13.98 -27.72 9.16
CA LEU A 126 -14.75 -26.61 8.57
C LEU A 126 -15.24 -26.77 7.12
N PRO A 127 -14.55 -27.43 6.17
CA PRO A 127 -15.04 -27.49 4.79
C PRO A 127 -16.31 -28.33 4.68
N ALA A 128 -16.52 -29.25 5.64
CA ALA A 128 -17.76 -30.00 5.81
C ALA A 128 -18.83 -29.21 6.60
N ALA A 129 -18.42 -28.32 7.51
CA ALA A 129 -19.33 -27.51 8.30
C ALA A 129 -19.93 -26.34 7.52
N ILE A 130 -19.14 -25.64 6.69
CA ILE A 130 -19.61 -24.50 5.89
C ILE A 130 -20.43 -25.01 4.69
N LYS A 131 -21.72 -24.68 4.66
CA LYS A 131 -22.64 -25.09 3.60
C LYS A 131 -22.92 -23.98 2.61
N ASN A 132 -23.01 -22.74 3.09
CA ASN A 132 -23.37 -21.55 2.30
C ASN A 132 -22.44 -20.39 2.64
N VAL A 133 -22.19 -19.53 1.65
CA VAL A 133 -21.46 -18.26 1.84
C VAL A 133 -22.31 -17.13 1.27
N HIS A 134 -22.63 -16.15 2.10
CA HIS A 134 -23.30 -14.93 1.64
C HIS A 134 -22.24 -13.87 1.43
N ILE A 135 -22.21 -13.30 0.23
CA ILE A 135 -21.27 -12.23 -0.12
C ILE A 135 -22.09 -10.96 -0.32
N ARG A 136 -21.71 -9.91 0.42
CA ARG A 136 -22.29 -8.59 0.32
C ARG A 136 -21.24 -7.61 -0.18
N TRP A 137 -21.52 -6.97 -1.31
CA TRP A 137 -20.67 -5.93 -1.87
C TRP A 137 -21.06 -4.60 -1.25
N VAL A 138 -20.15 -4.03 -0.46
CA VAL A 138 -20.45 -2.85 0.35
C VAL A 138 -20.82 -1.65 -0.51
N GLU A 139 -20.30 -1.56 -1.73
CA GLU A 139 -20.45 -0.38 -2.59
C GLU A 139 -21.81 -0.24 -3.27
N ASN A 140 -22.52 -1.35 -3.47
CA ASN A 140 -23.82 -1.36 -4.14
C ASN A 140 -24.93 -1.84 -3.19
N GLU A 141 -24.59 -2.12 -1.93
CA GLU A 141 -25.40 -2.86 -0.96
C GLU A 141 -25.99 -4.18 -1.47
N GLU A 142 -25.53 -4.67 -2.63
CA GLU A 142 -25.96 -5.94 -3.21
C GLU A 142 -25.50 -7.08 -2.32
N GLU A 143 -26.45 -7.78 -1.72
CA GLU A 143 -26.24 -9.05 -1.04
C GLU A 143 -26.66 -10.18 -1.98
N LYS A 144 -25.74 -11.11 -2.23
CA LYS A 144 -26.04 -12.31 -3.01
C LYS A 144 -25.56 -13.55 -2.28
N ASN A 145 -26.43 -14.55 -2.24
CA ASN A 145 -26.13 -15.83 -1.63
C ASN A 145 -25.42 -16.69 -2.67
N VAL A 146 -24.14 -16.97 -2.43
CA VAL A 146 -23.39 -17.95 -3.24
C VAL A 146 -23.69 -19.32 -2.66
N THR A 147 -24.82 -19.87 -3.09
CA THR A 147 -25.21 -21.25 -2.76
C THR A 147 -24.43 -22.20 -3.65
N ARG A 148 -23.31 -22.71 -3.13
CA ARG A 148 -22.42 -23.71 -3.76
C ARG A 148 -22.03 -23.40 -5.22
N PRO A 149 -20.75 -23.06 -5.42
CA PRO A 149 -19.95 -24.04 -6.15
C PRO A 149 -18.62 -24.26 -5.43
N PHE A 150 -18.65 -24.96 -4.30
CA PHE A 150 -17.42 -25.54 -3.76
C PHE A 150 -16.97 -26.61 -4.75
N SER A 151 -15.98 -26.27 -5.57
CA SER A 151 -15.17 -27.31 -6.19
C SER A 151 -14.10 -27.66 -5.16
N ILE A 152 -14.41 -28.60 -4.26
CA ILE A 152 -13.38 -29.22 -3.43
C ILE A 152 -12.50 -30.01 -4.39
N LYS A 153 -11.45 -29.37 -4.91
CA LYS A 153 -10.38 -30.08 -5.60
C LYS A 153 -9.63 -30.81 -4.48
N ASN A 154 -9.97 -32.07 -4.27
CA ASN A 154 -9.36 -32.95 -3.29
C ASN A 154 -7.85 -33.10 -3.56
N ASN A 155 -7.07 -32.15 -3.07
CA ASN A 155 -5.66 -32.28 -2.76
C ASN A 155 -5.50 -31.86 -1.29
N GLY A 156 -6.23 -32.53 -0.38
CA GLY A 156 -6.24 -32.25 1.07
C GLY A 156 -7.40 -31.38 1.56
N ASP A 157 -7.22 -30.73 2.71
CA ASP A 157 -8.25 -29.99 3.46
C ASP A 157 -8.56 -28.56 2.94
N SER A 158 -8.47 -28.34 1.62
CA SER A 158 -8.70 -27.03 0.99
C SER A 158 -9.88 -27.04 0.01
N ALA A 159 -10.63 -25.94 -0.03
CA ALA A 159 -11.78 -25.73 -0.88
C ALA A 159 -11.68 -24.36 -1.57
N THR A 160 -11.74 -24.35 -2.90
CA THR A 160 -11.81 -23.10 -3.67
C THR A 160 -13.28 -22.77 -3.94
N ILE A 161 -13.66 -21.55 -3.60
CA ILE A 161 -14.96 -20.96 -3.90
C ILE A 161 -14.78 -20.06 -5.11
N SER A 162 -15.55 -20.33 -6.15
CA SER A 162 -15.61 -19.51 -7.35
C SER A 162 -16.98 -18.86 -7.46
N VAL A 163 -17.01 -17.60 -7.87
CA VAL A 163 -18.23 -16.84 -8.08
C VAL A 163 -18.41 -16.66 -9.59
N ASP A 164 -19.62 -16.92 -10.11
CA ASP A 164 -19.89 -16.84 -11.55
C ASP A 164 -19.75 -15.39 -12.06
N PRO A 165 -18.83 -15.11 -13.01
CA PRO A 165 -18.62 -13.76 -13.51
C PRO A 165 -19.85 -13.18 -14.24
N ALA A 166 -20.78 -14.02 -14.72
CA ALA A 166 -22.00 -13.54 -15.37
C ALA A 166 -23.06 -13.03 -14.36
N SER A 167 -23.01 -13.52 -13.12
CA SER A 167 -24.07 -13.31 -12.12
C SER A 167 -23.65 -12.40 -10.96
N TYR A 168 -22.35 -12.17 -10.78
CA TYR A 168 -21.81 -11.49 -9.61
C TYR A 168 -20.71 -10.46 -9.94
N PRO A 169 -20.64 -9.35 -9.18
CA PRO A 169 -19.52 -8.41 -9.30
C PRO A 169 -18.19 -9.05 -8.90
N PRO A 170 -17.05 -8.55 -9.40
CA PRO A 170 -15.73 -9.03 -9.00
C PRO A 170 -15.46 -8.79 -7.51
N LEU A 171 -14.64 -9.67 -6.91
CA LEU A 171 -14.13 -9.58 -5.53
C LEU A 171 -12.99 -8.54 -5.38
N GLU A 172 -12.71 -7.78 -6.45
CA GLU A 172 -11.80 -6.61 -6.45
C GLU A 172 -12.41 -5.40 -5.73
N LYS A 173 -13.68 -5.46 -5.34
CA LYS A 173 -14.35 -4.47 -4.51
C LYS A 173 -14.25 -4.82 -3.02
N THR A 174 -14.68 -3.91 -2.15
CA THR A 174 -14.82 -4.25 -0.73
C THR A 174 -16.03 -5.17 -0.53
N VAL A 175 -15.80 -6.33 0.09
CA VAL A 175 -16.85 -7.34 0.32
C VAL A 175 -16.88 -7.82 1.76
N LYS A 176 -18.08 -8.02 2.28
CA LYS A 176 -18.36 -8.78 3.50
C LYS A 176 -18.77 -10.19 3.11
N MET A 177 -18.20 -11.18 3.75
CA MET A 177 -18.54 -12.58 3.58
C MET A 177 -19.03 -13.13 4.92
N SER A 178 -20.17 -13.81 4.90
CA SER A 178 -20.70 -14.54 6.06
C SER A 178 -20.78 -16.02 5.72
N PHE A 179 -20.14 -16.85 6.53
CA PHE A 179 -20.06 -18.29 6.34
C PHE A 179 -21.09 -18.97 7.24
N TYR A 180 -21.96 -19.78 6.64
CA TYR A 180 -23.07 -20.43 7.32
C TYR A 180 -22.86 -21.94 7.38
N ASN A 181 -23.24 -22.53 8.52
CA ASN A 181 -23.19 -23.97 8.70
C ASN A 181 -24.42 -24.71 8.14
N SER A 182 -24.51 -26.01 8.38
CA SER A 182 -25.63 -26.85 7.92
C SER A 182 -26.98 -26.50 8.54
N THR A 183 -26.97 -25.84 9.70
CA THR A 183 -28.15 -25.33 10.43
C THR A 183 -28.45 -23.86 10.13
N ASP A 184 -27.78 -23.26 9.15
CA ASP A 184 -27.90 -21.85 8.77
C ASP A 184 -27.53 -20.85 9.90
N SER A 185 -26.66 -21.23 10.84
CA SER A 185 -26.02 -20.27 11.78
C SER A 185 -24.70 -19.76 11.21
N VAL A 186 -24.36 -18.50 11.53
CA VAL A 186 -23.11 -17.86 11.09
C VAL A 186 -21.95 -18.35 11.95
N VAL A 187 -21.02 -19.08 11.34
CA VAL A 187 -19.83 -19.61 12.04
C VAL A 187 -18.62 -18.71 11.91
N ALA A 188 -18.50 -17.98 10.80
CA ALA A 188 -17.38 -17.10 10.53
C ALA A 188 -17.82 -15.91 9.68
N LYS A 189 -17.04 -14.84 9.76
CA LYS A 189 -17.20 -13.65 8.93
C LYS A 189 -15.84 -13.22 8.40
N ALA A 190 -15.81 -12.72 7.18
CA ALA A 190 -14.61 -12.15 6.58
C ALA A 190 -14.95 -10.83 5.90
N TRP A 191 -14.01 -9.90 5.98
CA TRP A 191 -14.00 -8.64 5.28
C TRP A 191 -12.80 -8.61 4.36
N VAL A 192 -13.04 -8.28 3.10
CA VAL A 192 -11.98 -8.07 2.13
C VAL A 192 -12.01 -6.61 1.72
N PHE A 193 -10.96 -5.88 2.04
CA PHE A 193 -10.74 -4.49 1.69
C PHE A 193 -9.72 -4.41 0.57
N ASN A 194 -10.16 -3.99 -0.60
CA ASN A 194 -9.26 -3.59 -1.68
C ASN A 194 -9.00 -2.09 -1.51
N LEU A 195 -7.85 -1.77 -0.92
CA LEU A 195 -7.49 -0.41 -0.54
C LEU A 195 -7.02 0.36 -1.77
N GLY A 196 -7.45 1.60 -1.94
CA GLY A 196 -6.77 2.53 -2.84
C GLY A 196 -5.51 3.11 -2.20
N LYS A 197 -4.67 3.76 -3.02
CA LYS A 197 -3.44 4.41 -2.57
C LYS A 197 -3.22 5.75 -3.28
N LEU A 198 -2.68 6.71 -2.53
CA LEU A 198 -2.03 7.90 -3.07
C LEU A 198 -0.51 7.67 -3.03
N GLN A 199 0.17 7.90 -4.14
CA GLN A 199 1.57 7.55 -4.29
C GLN A 199 2.35 8.69 -4.93
N TRP A 200 3.53 9.00 -4.41
CA TRP A 200 4.50 9.87 -5.07
C TRP A 200 5.77 9.07 -5.37
N GLU A 201 6.37 9.25 -6.54
CA GLU A 201 7.63 8.62 -6.91
C GLU A 201 8.54 9.59 -7.68
N ALA A 202 9.84 9.56 -7.40
CA ALA A 202 10.85 10.33 -8.12
C ALA A 202 12.11 9.49 -8.34
N SER A 203 12.59 9.47 -9.59
CA SER A 203 13.84 8.82 -9.94
C SER A 203 15.04 9.74 -9.70
N SER A 204 16.15 9.15 -9.27
CA SER A 204 17.45 9.78 -9.11
C SER A 204 18.55 8.88 -9.68
N SER A 205 19.78 9.39 -9.79
CA SER A 205 20.96 8.59 -10.11
C SER A 205 21.22 7.42 -9.15
N SER A 206 20.73 7.49 -7.90
CA SER A 206 20.90 6.44 -6.88
C SER A 206 19.73 5.45 -6.81
N GLY A 207 18.65 5.67 -7.56
CA GLY A 207 17.47 4.83 -7.58
C GLY A 207 16.16 5.60 -7.44
N VAL A 208 15.08 4.88 -7.19
CA VAL A 208 13.73 5.44 -7.06
C VAL A 208 13.42 5.72 -5.60
N TYR A 209 13.01 6.95 -5.32
CA TYR A 209 12.43 7.36 -4.06
C TYR A 209 10.92 7.38 -4.20
N GLY A 210 10.20 7.03 -3.14
CA GLY A 210 8.75 6.96 -3.17
C GLY A 210 8.10 7.22 -1.82
N LEU A 211 6.84 7.60 -1.89
CA LEU A 211 5.91 7.69 -0.77
C LEU A 211 4.61 7.01 -1.18
N ARG A 212 4.02 6.25 -0.27
CA ARG A 212 2.72 5.63 -0.49
C ARG A 212 1.87 5.81 0.75
N ALA A 213 0.73 6.44 0.59
CA ALA A 213 -0.32 6.48 1.60
C ALA A 213 -1.45 5.54 1.20
N GLU A 214 -1.76 4.60 2.09
CA GLU A 214 -2.89 3.68 1.96
C GLU A 214 -3.42 3.36 3.35
N ASN A 215 -4.74 3.26 3.50
CA ASN A 215 -5.37 2.91 4.77
C ASN A 215 -4.84 3.72 5.98
N GLN A 216 -4.62 5.03 5.78
CA GLN A 216 -4.00 5.98 6.73
C GLN A 216 -2.57 5.66 7.19
N GLY A 217 -1.95 4.60 6.67
CA GLY A 217 -0.52 4.38 6.80
C GLY A 217 0.26 5.15 5.75
N ILE A 218 1.45 5.62 6.13
CA ILE A 218 2.39 6.28 5.22
C ILE A 218 3.69 5.48 5.18
N MET A 219 4.01 4.96 4.00
CA MET A 219 5.25 4.28 3.71
C MET A 219 6.21 5.20 2.96
N VAL A 220 7.49 5.07 3.29
CA VAL A 220 8.59 5.82 2.67
C VAL A 220 9.56 4.83 2.05
N SER A 221 9.75 4.92 0.74
CA SER A 221 10.71 4.11 -0.01
C SER A 221 11.92 4.95 -0.38
N THR A 222 13.09 4.50 0.04
CA THR A 222 14.39 5.01 -0.42
C THR A 222 15.09 3.91 -1.23
N PRO A 223 16.10 4.22 -2.05
CA PRO A 223 16.79 3.17 -2.81
C PRO A 223 17.32 2.05 -1.89
N GLY A 224 16.77 0.84 -2.07
CA GLY A 224 17.14 -0.36 -1.30
C GLY A 224 16.33 -0.59 -0.02
N GLU A 225 15.48 0.34 0.42
CA GLU A 225 14.75 0.23 1.70
C GLU A 225 13.33 0.80 1.59
N THR A 226 12.37 0.20 2.28
CA THR A 226 11.05 0.81 2.47
C THR A 226 10.68 0.68 3.94
N THR A 227 10.20 1.76 4.53
CA THR A 227 9.84 1.82 5.95
C THR A 227 8.41 2.32 6.11
N LEU A 228 7.70 1.79 7.10
CA LEU A 228 6.42 2.33 7.52
C LEU A 228 6.70 3.48 8.51
N LYS A 229 6.36 4.72 8.15
CA LYS A 229 6.55 5.90 9.02
C LYS A 229 5.34 6.22 9.87
N LYS A 230 4.15 5.95 9.33
CA LYS A 230 2.88 6.12 10.04
C LYS A 230 2.07 4.85 9.87
N GLY A 231 1.58 4.33 10.99
CA GLY A 231 0.82 3.09 11.06
C GLY A 231 -0.68 3.29 10.87
N PHE A 232 -1.36 2.17 10.71
CA PHE A 232 -2.80 2.04 10.63
C PHE A 232 -3.46 2.35 11.99
N ILE A 233 -4.63 3.01 12.04
CA ILE A 233 -5.30 3.26 13.33
C ILE A 233 -5.85 1.95 13.89
N PHE A 234 -5.20 1.49 14.95
CA PHE A 234 -5.51 0.27 15.66
C PHE A 234 -5.37 0.51 17.16
N TYR A 235 -6.37 0.07 17.92
CA TYR A 235 -6.31 0.03 19.38
C TYR A 235 -6.62 -1.39 19.84
N ASN A 236 -5.78 -1.90 20.74
CA ASN A 236 -5.95 -3.19 21.39
C ASN A 236 -5.94 -2.93 22.89
N GLU A 237 -7.13 -2.85 23.48
CA GLU A 237 -7.30 -2.57 24.89
C GLU A 237 -7.93 -3.76 25.58
N SER A 238 -7.17 -4.43 26.45
CA SER A 238 -7.54 -5.49 27.41
C SER A 238 -8.34 -6.70 26.93
N ASN A 239 -9.37 -6.53 26.10
CA ASN A 239 -10.17 -7.52 25.40
C ASN A 239 -10.96 -6.92 24.22
N THR A 240 -10.69 -5.70 23.78
CA THR A 240 -11.39 -5.03 22.68
C THR A 240 -10.40 -4.61 21.62
N ILE A 241 -10.68 -4.96 20.37
CA ILE A 241 -9.98 -4.42 19.21
C ILE A 241 -10.86 -3.38 18.53
N PHE A 242 -10.27 -2.20 18.34
CA PHE A 242 -10.78 -1.20 17.42
C PHE A 242 -9.88 -1.12 16.19
N MET A 243 -10.49 -1.29 15.03
CA MET A 243 -9.82 -1.25 13.73
C MET A 243 -10.54 -0.24 12.83
N MET A 244 -9.83 0.80 12.36
CA MET A 244 -10.41 1.79 11.45
C MET A 244 -9.84 1.69 10.05
N THR A 245 -10.63 1.15 9.12
CA THR A 245 -10.19 1.01 7.71
C THR A 245 -10.67 2.16 6.85
N SER A 246 -9.77 2.65 5.99
CA SER A 246 -10.01 3.75 5.06
C SER A 246 -9.84 3.32 3.62
N LEU A 247 -10.93 3.46 2.88
CA LEU A 247 -10.98 3.13 1.46
C LEU A 247 -10.87 4.42 0.64
N ILE A 248 -9.75 4.59 -0.05
CA ILE A 248 -9.56 5.68 -1.00
C ILE A 248 -10.13 5.25 -2.36
N ARG A 249 -11.19 5.92 -2.83
CA ARG A 249 -11.76 5.72 -4.17
C ARG A 249 -11.58 6.97 -5.02
N GLY A 250 -11.52 6.81 -6.33
CA GLY A 250 -11.38 7.96 -7.21
C GLY A 250 -11.25 7.57 -8.67
N ARG A 251 -11.06 8.56 -9.54
CA ARG A 251 -10.56 8.29 -10.89
C ARG A 251 -9.06 8.12 -10.81
N MET A 252 -8.54 7.07 -11.44
CA MET A 252 -7.09 6.91 -11.59
C MET A 252 -6.50 8.18 -12.19
N PHE A 253 -5.43 8.66 -11.59
CA PHE A 253 -4.76 9.88 -12.00
C PHE A 253 -3.24 9.68 -11.90
N SER A 254 -2.51 10.28 -12.82
CA SER A 254 -1.05 10.35 -12.82
C SER A 254 -0.64 11.74 -13.30
N GLY A 255 0.24 12.38 -12.53
CA GLY A 255 0.66 13.74 -12.76
C GLY A 255 2.16 13.87 -12.57
N ASN A 256 2.88 14.14 -13.66
CA ASN A 256 4.33 14.22 -13.65
C ASN A 256 4.83 15.68 -13.68
N GLY A 257 5.88 15.94 -12.91
CA GLY A 257 6.67 17.16 -12.96
C GLY A 257 6.25 18.21 -11.94
N PRO A 258 6.89 19.40 -12.00
CA PRO A 258 6.59 20.50 -11.09
C PRO A 258 5.19 21.05 -11.35
N ALA A 259 4.31 20.97 -10.34
CA ALA A 259 2.97 21.52 -10.40
C ALA A 259 2.31 21.56 -9.02
N LEU A 260 1.21 22.31 -8.92
CA LEU A 260 0.29 22.27 -7.80
C LEU A 260 -0.85 21.28 -8.09
N TYR A 261 -0.89 20.18 -7.35
CA TYR A 261 -1.94 19.17 -7.44
C TYR A 261 -2.96 19.42 -6.36
N ARG A 262 -4.24 19.55 -6.72
CA ARG A 262 -5.33 19.75 -5.78
C ARG A 262 -6.04 18.42 -5.56
N VAL A 263 -5.85 17.82 -4.40
CA VAL A 263 -6.60 16.64 -3.96
C VAL A 263 -7.85 17.11 -3.25
N VAL A 264 -9.01 16.85 -3.86
CA VAL A 264 -10.32 17.07 -3.23
C VAL A 264 -10.77 15.74 -2.65
N THR A 265 -10.89 15.67 -1.34
CA THR A 265 -11.39 14.47 -0.66
C THR A 265 -12.76 14.79 -0.05
N THR A 266 -13.72 13.92 -0.34
CA THR A 266 -15.07 13.96 0.21
C THR A 266 -15.30 12.67 0.99
N LEU A 267 -15.82 12.78 2.20
CA LEU A 267 -16.27 11.61 2.96
C LEU A 267 -17.62 11.16 2.41
N ASP A 268 -17.64 9.98 1.79
CA ASP A 268 -18.82 9.43 1.12
C ASP A 268 -19.68 8.64 2.11
N GLU A 269 -19.04 7.80 2.93
CA GLU A 269 -19.70 7.01 3.97
C GLU A 269 -18.76 6.86 5.17
N SER A 270 -19.31 6.91 6.38
CA SER A 270 -18.63 6.46 7.59
C SER A 270 -19.62 5.62 8.38
N GLU A 271 -19.25 4.37 8.67
CA GLU A 271 -20.14 3.44 9.35
C GLU A 271 -19.33 2.44 10.19
N VAL A 272 -19.84 2.15 11.39
CA VAL A 272 -19.42 0.97 12.13
C VAL A 272 -20.03 -0.24 11.44
N LEU A 273 -19.22 -0.98 10.69
CA LEU A 273 -19.73 -2.11 9.92
C LEU A 273 -20.00 -3.35 10.77
N GLU A 274 -19.34 -3.45 11.91
CA GLU A 274 -19.44 -4.63 12.75
C GLU A 274 -19.07 -4.34 14.20
N GLU A 275 -19.96 -4.73 15.09
CA GLU A 275 -19.73 -4.81 16.53
C GLU A 275 -20.12 -6.23 16.93
N ASN A 276 -19.16 -7.01 17.41
CA ASN A 276 -19.44 -8.34 17.98
C ASN A 276 -18.86 -8.41 19.39
N ASN A 277 -19.70 -8.83 20.32
CA ASN A 277 -19.36 -8.99 21.73
C ASN A 277 -18.33 -10.10 21.99
N THR A 278 -18.14 -11.04 21.05
CA THR A 278 -17.10 -12.06 21.17
C THR A 278 -16.74 -12.58 19.79
N VAL A 279 -15.45 -12.58 19.47
CA VAL A 279 -14.89 -13.20 18.28
C VAL A 279 -13.73 -14.12 18.65
N TYR A 280 -13.57 -15.19 17.89
CA TYR A 280 -12.53 -16.18 18.06
C TYR A 280 -11.60 -16.18 16.84
N ASN A 281 -10.31 -16.40 17.09
CA ASN A 281 -9.25 -16.48 16.09
C ASN A 281 -9.27 -15.33 15.06
N LEU A 282 -9.25 -14.08 15.54
CA LEU A 282 -9.23 -12.92 14.64
C LEU A 282 -7.92 -12.92 13.85
N THR A 283 -8.04 -13.06 12.54
CA THR A 283 -6.92 -13.07 11.62
C THR A 283 -7.00 -11.93 10.63
N LEU A 284 -5.90 -11.22 10.50
CA LEU A 284 -5.65 -10.27 9.43
C LEU A 284 -4.65 -10.89 8.45
N SER A 285 -4.96 -10.86 7.17
CA SER A 285 -4.09 -11.25 6.06
C SER A 285 -3.86 -10.04 5.16
N ILE A 286 -2.62 -9.80 4.77
CA ILE A 286 -2.24 -8.65 3.95
C ILE A 286 -1.49 -9.15 2.72
N ASP A 287 -2.03 -8.81 1.56
CA ASP A 287 -1.44 -9.20 0.28
C ASP A 287 -0.78 -8.00 -0.41
N GLY A 288 0.38 -8.25 -1.02
CA GLY A 288 1.09 -7.30 -1.87
C GLY A 288 2.56 -7.09 -1.50
N LYS A 289 3.24 -6.28 -2.31
CA LYS A 289 4.64 -5.86 -2.06
C LYS A 289 4.73 -5.15 -0.71
N ASP A 290 5.78 -5.37 0.07
CA ASP A 290 6.01 -4.76 1.39
C ASP A 290 4.95 -5.10 2.46
N ALA A 291 4.18 -6.20 2.31
CA ALA A 291 3.29 -6.71 3.36
C ALA A 291 4.05 -6.95 4.67
N ASP A 292 5.33 -7.32 4.58
CA ASP A 292 6.29 -7.50 5.67
C ASP A 292 6.30 -6.35 6.67
N LEU A 293 6.23 -5.11 6.18
CA LEU A 293 6.27 -3.91 7.01
C LEU A 293 4.97 -3.73 7.80
N TRP A 294 3.84 -4.03 7.17
CA TRP A 294 2.57 -4.08 7.88
C TRP A 294 2.59 -5.17 8.94
N ILE A 295 3.32 -6.26 8.67
CA ILE A 295 3.33 -7.39 9.57
C ILE A 295 4.13 -7.12 10.81
N GLU A 296 5.32 -6.58 10.65
CA GLU A 296 6.15 -6.08 11.74
C GLU A 296 5.34 -5.08 12.58
N TYR A 297 4.61 -4.17 11.93
CA TYR A 297 3.71 -3.24 12.63
C TYR A 297 2.64 -3.93 13.48
N PHE A 298 1.96 -4.96 12.98
CA PHE A 298 0.95 -5.67 13.77
C PHE A 298 1.54 -6.59 14.84
N GLU A 299 2.73 -7.15 14.62
CA GLU A 299 3.50 -7.87 15.66
C GLU A 299 3.83 -6.95 16.84
N ASP A 300 4.31 -5.74 16.56
CA ASP A 300 4.58 -4.71 17.57
C ASP A 300 3.32 -4.27 18.34
N ASN A 301 2.14 -4.47 17.74
CA ASN A 301 0.83 -4.15 18.32
C ASN A 301 0.11 -5.37 18.93
N GLY A 302 0.83 -6.45 19.21
CA GLY A 302 0.37 -7.58 20.02
C GLY A 302 -0.26 -8.74 19.24
N PHE A 303 -0.22 -8.72 17.92
CA PHE A 303 -0.63 -9.89 17.15
C PHE A 303 0.48 -10.92 17.03
N SER A 304 0.09 -12.19 16.99
CA SER A 304 1.02 -13.28 16.69
C SER A 304 1.05 -13.55 15.19
N LYS A 305 2.24 -13.53 14.57
CA LYS A 305 2.38 -13.90 13.17
C LYS A 305 2.15 -15.39 12.96
N ILE A 306 1.23 -15.69 12.05
CA ILE A 306 1.04 -17.03 11.50
C ILE A 306 1.81 -17.10 10.18
N LEU A 307 2.82 -17.96 10.17
CA LEU A 307 3.57 -18.25 8.94
C LEU A 307 2.68 -19.03 7.96
N PRO A 308 2.71 -18.70 6.67
CA PRO A 308 1.90 -19.39 5.68
C PRO A 308 2.21 -20.88 5.56
N LEU A 309 1.19 -21.64 5.15
CA LEU A 309 1.35 -22.96 4.51
C LEU A 309 1.80 -22.85 3.04
N ASP A 310 1.69 -21.67 2.41
CA ASP A 310 2.23 -21.38 1.06
C ASP A 310 2.62 -19.89 0.84
N ASN A 311 3.66 -19.66 0.03
CA ASN A 311 4.65 -18.57 0.13
C ASN A 311 4.19 -17.09 -0.04
N ASN A 312 2.91 -16.77 -0.27
CA ASN A 312 2.52 -15.42 -0.75
C ASN A 312 1.62 -14.59 0.18
N ALA A 313 1.05 -15.17 1.25
CA ALA A 313 0.19 -14.44 2.19
C ALA A 313 0.71 -14.60 3.62
N ARG A 314 0.75 -13.51 4.38
CA ARG A 314 1.25 -13.53 5.77
C ARG A 314 0.17 -12.99 6.71
N ARG A 315 0.08 -13.57 7.92
CA ARG A 315 -1.16 -13.55 8.72
C ARG A 315 -0.92 -13.28 10.20
N PHE A 316 -2.00 -12.88 10.90
CA PHE A 316 -2.04 -12.64 12.34
C PHE A 316 -3.06 -13.54 13.05
N ASN A 317 -2.92 -13.79 14.35
CA ASN A 317 -4.02 -14.30 15.15
C ASN A 317 -3.99 -13.73 16.57
N GLN A 318 -5.17 -13.53 17.15
CA GLN A 318 -5.36 -13.25 18.56
C GLN A 318 -6.61 -14.00 19.05
N THR A 319 -6.49 -14.59 20.23
CA THR A 319 -7.44 -15.59 20.77
C THR A 319 -8.43 -14.92 21.73
N GLU A 320 -9.72 -14.95 21.37
CA GLU A 320 -10.88 -14.46 22.14
C GLU A 320 -10.89 -12.96 22.51
N ILE A 321 -11.69 -12.16 21.78
CA ILE A 321 -11.70 -10.68 21.90
C ILE A 321 -13.09 -10.13 21.52
N GLU A 322 -13.47 -8.99 22.06
CA GLU A 322 -14.52 -8.11 21.52
C GLU A 322 -14.01 -7.35 20.29
N LEU A 323 -14.76 -7.38 19.19
CA LEU A 323 -14.34 -6.73 17.95
C LEU A 323 -15.29 -5.59 17.58
N THR A 324 -14.73 -4.38 17.51
CA THR A 324 -15.40 -3.21 16.93
C THR A 324 -14.67 -2.78 15.65
N PHE A 325 -15.38 -2.81 14.54
CA PHE A 325 -14.83 -2.49 13.22
C PHE A 325 -15.47 -1.23 12.65
N LEU A 326 -14.67 -0.18 12.48
CA LEU A 326 -15.10 1.08 11.85
C LEU A 326 -14.57 1.16 10.42
N LYS A 327 -15.45 1.41 9.45
CA LYS A 327 -15.08 1.71 8.06
C LYS A 327 -15.37 3.16 7.75
N THR A 328 -14.41 3.77 7.08
CA THR A 328 -14.57 5.08 6.47
C THR A 328 -14.26 4.97 4.98
N LEU A 329 -15.19 5.44 4.16
CA LEU A 329 -15.06 5.48 2.71
C LEU A 329 -14.79 6.90 2.24
N PHE A 330 -13.59 7.14 1.71
CA PHE A 330 -13.18 8.42 1.17
C PHE A 330 -13.27 8.41 -0.35
N TYR A 331 -14.10 9.29 -0.90
CA TYR A 331 -14.06 9.62 -2.31
C TYR A 331 -13.03 10.73 -2.54
N THR A 332 -11.92 10.38 -3.16
CA THR A 332 -10.82 11.28 -3.50
C THR A 332 -10.79 11.56 -5.01
N LYS A 333 -10.92 12.83 -5.36
CA LYS A 333 -10.76 13.33 -6.74
C LYS A 333 -9.52 14.21 -6.80
N LEU A 334 -8.53 13.79 -7.58
CA LEU A 334 -7.35 14.60 -7.86
C LEU A 334 -7.58 15.48 -9.09
N GLN A 335 -7.33 16.78 -8.94
CA GLN A 335 -7.43 17.78 -10.00
C GLN A 335 -6.08 18.49 -10.14
N VAL A 336 -5.61 18.69 -11.36
CA VAL A 336 -4.37 19.44 -11.60
C VAL A 336 -4.72 20.90 -11.81
N ALA A 337 -4.16 21.76 -10.96
CA ALA A 337 -4.12 23.18 -11.23
C ALA A 337 -2.72 23.50 -11.74
N LYS A 338 -2.54 23.58 -13.06
CA LYS A 338 -1.32 24.19 -13.61
C LYS A 338 -1.41 25.70 -13.36
N GLY A 339 -0.84 26.15 -12.25
CA GLY A 339 -0.45 27.56 -12.10
C GLY A 339 0.67 27.84 -13.11
N GLY A 340 0.42 28.81 -14.00
CA GLY A 340 1.40 29.27 -14.98
C GLY A 340 2.50 30.12 -14.38
#